data_AF-A0A7C2Z9P5-F1
#
_entry.id   AF-A0A7C2Z9P5-F1
#
_cell.length_a   1.000
_cell.length_b   1.000
_cell.length_c   1.000
_cell.angle_alpha   90.00
_cell.angle_beta   90.00
_cell.angle_gamma   90.00
#
_symmetry.space_group_name_H-M   'P 1'
#
loop_
_entity.id
_entity.type
_entity.pdbx_description
1 polymer ?
#
loop_
_entity_poly.entity_id
_entity_poly.type
_entity_poly.pdbx_seq_one_letter_code
_entity_poly.pdbx_strand_id
1 'polypeptide(L)'
;SKWFGESEKAIREIFKKARMAAPCVVFFDEIDAIAPARGYRIDSGATDRIVNQILAEMDGIAPLRNVVVIAATNRPDILDPALLRPGRFDRIIYVPPPDRDAVLEILKVHTRRVKLSSDVNVQELAEAIRVLSAEKALTQLNIRVQEFKSKVSDAVESALSEIEGHSDVNRDEVAKLTEALNHVKAMLTGGDFKGNSGLRAMANIVKALADVFENAGGSQSQGNGLESLREFKLYVSLYTGADIAAIVREASMMALREAVTSTKMPSDVAVTMRHFQVAFQRVQPSLSVEVLRKYDEMSRMLSRVIRGL
;
A
#
# COMPACT_ATOMS: atom_id res chain seq x y z
N SER A 1 -19.04 0.70 -31.81
CA SER A 1 -18.29 1.45 -32.84
C SER A 1 -18.14 2.90 -32.40
N LYS A 2 -17.06 3.22 -31.67
CA LYS A 2 -16.83 4.55 -31.09
C LYS A 2 -15.50 5.10 -31.62
N TRP A 3 -15.62 6.02 -32.58
CA TRP A 3 -14.68 7.09 -32.93
C TRP A 3 -13.18 6.73 -32.99
N PHE A 4 -12.77 6.14 -34.11
CA PHE A 4 -11.36 6.10 -34.51
C PHE A 4 -10.82 7.53 -34.66
N GLY A 5 -9.77 7.88 -33.90
CA GLY A 5 -9.01 9.13 -34.05
C GLY A 5 -9.41 10.32 -33.18
N GLU A 6 -10.52 10.25 -32.43
CA GLU A 6 -10.91 11.35 -31.52
C GLU A 6 -9.91 11.56 -30.38
N SER A 7 -9.41 10.48 -29.77
CA SER A 7 -8.44 10.56 -28.67
C SER A 7 -7.11 11.17 -29.11
N GLU A 8 -6.61 10.81 -30.31
CA GLU A 8 -5.38 11.38 -30.86
C GLU A 8 -5.54 12.89 -31.14
N LYS A 9 -6.69 13.27 -31.71
CA LYS A 9 -7.02 14.68 -31.95
C LYS A 9 -7.12 15.46 -30.64
N ALA A 10 -7.71 14.87 -29.60
CA ALA A 10 -7.81 15.49 -28.28
C ALA A 10 -6.41 15.77 -27.68
N ILE A 11 -5.49 14.80 -27.74
CA ILE A 11 -4.10 14.98 -27.30
C ILE A 11 -3.43 16.13 -28.08
N ARG A 12 -3.53 16.12 -29.40
CA ARG A 12 -2.96 17.19 -30.24
C ARG A 12 -3.49 18.58 -29.88
N GLU A 13 -4.80 18.68 -29.63
CA GLU A 13 -5.43 19.95 -29.24
C GLU A 13 -5.01 20.40 -27.83
N ILE A 14 -4.83 19.48 -26.87
CA ILE A 14 -4.31 19.80 -25.53
C ILE A 14 -2.92 20.44 -25.64
N PHE A 15 -2.00 19.78 -26.36
CA PHE A 15 -0.63 20.28 -26.52
C PHE A 15 -0.57 21.56 -27.35
N LYS A 16 -1.43 21.71 -28.38
CA LYS A 16 -1.57 22.96 -29.13
C LYS A 16 -2.01 24.12 -28.22
N LYS A 17 -3.03 23.91 -27.39
CA LYS A 17 -3.49 24.91 -26.41
C LYS A 17 -2.40 25.25 -25.40
N ALA A 18 -1.67 24.25 -24.91
CA ALA A 18 -0.57 24.45 -23.98
C ALA A 18 0.54 25.34 -24.57
N ARG A 19 0.91 25.12 -25.83
CA ARG A 19 1.87 25.97 -26.56
C ARG A 19 1.40 27.41 -26.69
N MET A 20 0.11 27.61 -26.98
CA MET A 20 -0.47 28.96 -27.14
C MET A 20 -0.66 29.69 -25.80
N ALA A 21 -0.84 28.94 -24.71
CA ALA A 21 -1.11 29.48 -23.37
C ALA A 21 0.12 29.51 -22.46
N ALA A 22 1.32 29.34 -23.01
CA ALA A 22 2.55 29.36 -22.22
C ALA A 22 2.74 30.73 -21.51
N PRO A 23 3.12 30.76 -20.21
CA PRO A 23 3.52 29.63 -19.39
C PRO A 23 2.33 28.83 -18.81
N CYS A 24 2.36 27.50 -18.93
CA CYS A 24 1.28 26.65 -18.41
C CYS A 24 1.76 25.27 -17.94
N VAL A 25 0.87 24.59 -17.19
CA VAL A 25 1.05 23.21 -16.75
C VAL A 25 0.02 22.32 -17.44
N VAL A 26 0.46 21.23 -18.05
CA VAL A 26 -0.39 20.14 -18.53
C VAL A 26 -0.31 19.01 -17.52
N PHE A 27 -1.45 18.61 -16.95
CA PHE A 27 -1.52 17.53 -15.97
C PHE A 27 -2.29 16.33 -16.53
N PHE A 28 -1.63 15.16 -16.56
CA PHE A 28 -2.22 13.88 -16.89
C PHE A 28 -2.42 13.06 -15.61
N ASP A 29 -3.64 12.96 -15.13
CA ASP A 29 -3.98 12.01 -14.08
C ASP A 29 -4.20 10.61 -14.68
N GLU A 30 -3.89 9.57 -13.90
CA GLU A 30 -4.01 8.16 -14.32
C GLU A 30 -3.43 7.90 -15.72
N ILE A 31 -2.20 8.36 -15.97
CA ILE A 31 -1.59 8.25 -17.31
C ILE A 31 -1.51 6.79 -17.81
N ASP A 32 -1.46 5.82 -16.91
CA ASP A 32 -1.51 4.39 -17.21
C ASP A 32 -2.82 3.93 -17.89
N ALA A 33 -3.90 4.70 -17.76
CA ALA A 33 -5.16 4.42 -18.45
C ALA A 33 -5.08 4.65 -19.96
N ILE A 34 -4.25 5.61 -20.40
CA ILE A 34 -4.12 6.03 -21.80
C ILE A 34 -2.76 5.68 -22.42
N ALA A 35 -1.77 5.32 -21.59
CA ALA A 35 -0.45 4.98 -22.07
C ALA A 35 0.20 3.73 -21.44
N PRO A 36 -0.50 2.58 -21.39
CA PRO A 36 0.12 1.33 -21.00
C PRO A 36 1.11 0.84 -22.07
N ALA A 37 2.02 -0.05 -21.67
CA ALA A 37 2.97 -0.72 -22.55
C ALA A 37 2.23 -1.56 -23.62
N ARG A 38 2.87 -1.69 -24.77
CA ARG A 38 2.32 -2.42 -25.92
C ARG A 38 1.98 -3.86 -25.55
N GLY A 39 0.82 -4.33 -25.99
CA GLY A 39 0.33 -5.68 -25.70
C GLY A 39 -0.25 -5.86 -24.30
N TYR A 40 -0.27 -4.82 -23.45
CA TYR A 40 -0.92 -4.88 -22.14
C TYR A 40 -2.45 -4.99 -22.22
N ARG A 41 -3.05 -4.47 -23.31
CA ARG A 41 -4.48 -4.61 -23.61
C ARG A 41 -4.64 -5.25 -24.99
N ILE A 42 -5.57 -6.21 -25.10
CA ILE A 42 -6.03 -6.73 -26.39
C ILE A 42 -7.02 -5.72 -26.95
N ASP A 43 -6.51 -4.74 -27.70
CA ASP A 43 -7.32 -3.77 -28.43
C ASP A 43 -6.93 -3.73 -29.92
N SER A 44 -7.66 -2.94 -30.72
CA SER A 44 -7.42 -2.78 -32.16
C SER A 44 -6.22 -1.86 -32.49
N GLY A 45 -5.22 -1.79 -31.60
CA GLY A 45 -4.07 -0.89 -31.69
C GLY A 45 -4.42 0.58 -31.46
N ALA A 46 -5.59 0.86 -30.88
CA ALA A 46 -6.04 2.23 -30.60
C ALA A 46 -5.21 2.87 -29.49
N THR A 47 -4.91 2.11 -28.43
CA THR A 47 -4.06 2.55 -27.32
C THR A 47 -2.64 2.86 -27.81
N ASP A 48 -2.06 2.00 -28.65
CA ASP A 48 -0.73 2.21 -29.21
C ASP A 48 -0.61 3.52 -30.00
N ARG A 49 -1.67 3.89 -30.76
CA ARG A 49 -1.69 5.17 -31.49
C ARG A 49 -1.76 6.37 -30.55
N ILE A 50 -2.51 6.27 -29.46
CA ILE A 50 -2.57 7.32 -28.42
C ILE A 50 -1.19 7.52 -27.78
N VAL A 51 -0.50 6.42 -27.42
CA VAL A 51 0.87 6.47 -26.87
C VAL A 51 1.80 7.17 -27.85
N ASN A 52 1.81 6.77 -29.11
CA ASN A 52 2.67 7.38 -30.13
C ASN A 52 2.37 8.88 -30.31
N GLN A 53 1.09 9.29 -30.24
CA GLN A 53 0.71 10.69 -30.32
C GLN A 53 1.20 11.49 -29.10
N ILE A 54 1.12 10.94 -27.88
CA ILE A 54 1.69 11.58 -26.68
C ILE A 54 3.20 11.75 -26.83
N LEU A 55 3.92 10.70 -27.25
CA LEU A 55 5.37 10.75 -27.46
C LEU A 55 5.76 11.84 -28.46
N ALA A 56 5.06 11.91 -29.61
CA ALA A 56 5.30 12.93 -30.63
C ALA A 56 5.06 14.36 -30.11
N GLU A 57 4.01 14.57 -29.31
CA GLU A 57 3.74 15.89 -28.73
C GLU A 57 4.74 16.29 -27.63
N MET A 58 5.20 15.34 -26.82
CA MET A 58 6.24 15.58 -25.80
C MET A 58 7.56 15.97 -26.45
N ASP A 59 7.98 15.25 -27.49
CA ASP A 59 9.20 15.55 -28.26
C ASP A 59 9.09 16.94 -28.93
N GLY A 60 7.88 17.36 -29.32
CA GLY A 60 7.61 18.69 -29.89
C GLY A 60 7.55 19.85 -28.88
N ILE A 61 7.33 19.57 -27.59
CA ILE A 61 7.33 20.60 -26.53
C ILE A 61 8.67 20.70 -25.79
N ALA A 62 9.54 19.69 -25.86
CA ALA A 62 10.88 19.73 -25.26
C ALA A 62 11.69 21.04 -25.49
N PRO A 63 11.67 21.69 -26.67
CA PRO A 63 12.37 22.97 -26.86
C PRO A 63 11.69 24.20 -26.22
N LEU A 64 10.42 24.08 -25.78
CA LEU A 64 9.63 25.17 -25.21
C LEU A 64 9.80 25.22 -23.69
N ARG A 65 10.65 26.15 -23.21
CA ARG A 65 11.00 26.30 -21.79
C ARG A 65 9.85 26.67 -20.83
N ASN A 66 8.65 26.91 -21.35
CA ASN A 66 7.54 27.50 -20.59
C ASN A 66 6.31 26.58 -20.45
N VAL A 67 6.37 25.33 -20.92
CA VAL A 67 5.29 24.34 -20.70
C VAL A 67 5.84 23.22 -19.84
N VAL A 68 5.21 22.98 -18.70
CA VAL A 68 5.55 21.86 -17.80
C VAL A 68 4.49 20.78 -17.96
N VAL A 69 4.92 19.54 -18.22
CA VAL A 69 4.02 18.39 -18.27
C VAL A 69 4.22 17.55 -17.02
N ILE A 70 3.15 17.31 -16.27
CA ILE A 70 3.12 16.48 -15.07
C ILE A 70 2.19 15.32 -15.33
N ALA A 71 2.58 14.11 -14.91
CA ALA A 71 1.72 12.94 -14.95
C ALA A 71 1.69 12.23 -13.60
N ALA A 72 0.53 11.66 -13.24
CA ALA A 72 0.34 10.85 -12.05
C ALA A 72 -0.12 9.44 -12.44
N THR A 73 0.37 8.42 -11.73
CA THR A 73 -0.02 7.03 -11.91
C THR A 73 0.20 6.23 -10.63
N ASN A 74 -0.69 5.26 -10.38
CA ASN A 74 -0.53 4.24 -9.34
C ASN A 74 0.10 2.94 -9.90
N ARG A 75 0.35 2.89 -11.21
CA ARG A 75 0.79 1.67 -11.92
C ARG A 75 1.94 1.96 -12.89
N PRO A 76 3.10 2.44 -12.40
CA PRO A 76 4.24 2.71 -13.28
C PRO A 76 4.82 1.44 -13.93
N ASP A 77 4.54 0.26 -13.37
CA ASP A 77 4.95 -1.05 -13.90
C ASP A 77 4.36 -1.37 -15.27
N ILE A 78 3.19 -0.81 -15.60
CA ILE A 78 2.51 -1.05 -16.88
C ILE A 78 2.68 0.07 -17.88
N LEU A 79 3.38 1.16 -17.53
CA LEU A 79 3.53 2.32 -18.41
C LEU A 79 4.46 2.01 -19.58
N ASP A 80 4.22 2.58 -20.76
CA ASP A 80 5.17 2.45 -21.88
C ASP A 80 6.55 3.05 -21.49
N PRO A 81 7.64 2.26 -21.50
CA PRO A 81 8.96 2.74 -21.07
C PRO A 81 9.51 3.90 -21.90
N ALA A 82 9.02 4.09 -23.13
CA ALA A 82 9.41 5.23 -23.96
C ALA A 82 9.00 6.56 -23.34
N LEU A 83 7.93 6.61 -22.53
CA LEU A 83 7.50 7.81 -21.83
C LEU A 83 8.48 8.26 -20.73
N LEU A 84 9.27 7.33 -20.17
CA LEU A 84 10.22 7.59 -19.08
C LEU A 84 11.64 7.93 -19.58
N ARG A 85 11.82 8.11 -20.90
CA ARG A 85 13.12 8.47 -21.48
C ARG A 85 13.45 9.95 -21.26
N PRO A 86 14.74 10.34 -21.24
CA PRO A 86 15.17 11.73 -21.17
C PRO A 86 14.43 12.65 -22.16
N GLY A 87 14.03 13.83 -21.71
CA GLY A 87 13.24 14.79 -22.51
C GLY A 87 11.72 14.57 -22.48
N ARG A 88 11.24 13.55 -21.76
CA ARG A 88 9.81 13.25 -21.58
C ARG A 88 9.43 13.30 -20.09
N PHE A 89 8.99 12.20 -19.48
CA PHE A 89 8.82 12.10 -18.03
C PHE A 89 10.13 11.65 -17.38
N ASP A 90 11.16 12.48 -17.49
CA ASP A 90 12.51 12.19 -16.99
C ASP A 90 12.74 12.61 -15.53
N ARG A 91 11.80 13.38 -14.95
CA ARG A 91 11.74 13.70 -13.52
C ARG A 91 10.67 12.85 -12.84
N ILE A 92 11.11 11.76 -12.20
CA ILE A 92 10.23 10.86 -11.47
C ILE A 92 10.24 11.21 -9.98
N ILE A 93 9.07 11.49 -9.42
CA ILE A 93 8.87 11.74 -8.00
C ILE A 93 8.07 10.57 -7.42
N TYR A 94 8.67 9.83 -6.50
CA TYR A 94 7.98 8.78 -5.76
C TYR A 94 7.28 9.38 -4.53
N VAL A 95 5.97 9.12 -4.42
CA VAL A 95 5.15 9.55 -3.27
C VAL A 95 4.86 8.32 -2.39
N PRO A 96 5.57 8.15 -1.26
CA PRO A 96 5.33 7.01 -0.36
C PRO A 96 4.04 7.19 0.45
N PRO A 97 3.52 6.10 1.02
CA PRO A 97 2.59 6.16 2.16
C PRO A 97 3.14 7.04 3.29
N PRO A 98 2.27 7.73 4.05
CA PRO A 98 2.73 8.68 5.06
C PRO A 98 3.49 7.99 6.19
N ASP A 99 4.61 8.60 6.58
CA ASP A 99 5.36 8.22 7.78
C ASP A 99 4.82 8.92 9.03
N ARG A 100 5.53 8.77 10.16
CA ARG A 100 5.10 9.32 11.46
C ARG A 100 4.84 10.83 11.38
N ASP A 101 5.78 11.57 10.81
CA ASP A 101 5.73 13.02 10.80
C ASP A 101 4.72 13.49 9.75
N ALA A 102 4.62 12.80 8.61
CA ALA A 102 3.60 13.07 7.61
C ALA A 102 2.17 12.86 8.16
N VAL A 103 1.90 11.82 8.95
CA VAL A 103 0.58 11.60 9.57
C VAL A 103 0.20 12.81 10.43
N LEU A 104 1.12 13.30 11.26
CA LEU A 104 0.89 14.46 12.11
C LEU A 104 0.61 15.72 11.28
N GLU A 105 1.39 15.97 10.23
CA GLU A 105 1.20 17.13 9.36
C GLU A 105 -0.12 17.07 8.59
N ILE A 106 -0.50 15.89 8.08
CA ILE A 106 -1.80 15.66 7.43
C ILE A 106 -2.94 15.98 8.42
N LEU A 107 -2.85 15.48 9.65
CA LEU A 107 -3.83 15.80 10.69
C LEU A 107 -3.89 17.30 10.99
N LYS A 108 -2.75 17.99 11.13
CA LYS A 108 -2.72 19.44 11.32
C LYS A 108 -3.40 20.19 10.18
N VAL A 109 -3.15 19.80 8.93
CA VAL A 109 -3.80 20.41 7.77
C VAL A 109 -5.32 20.22 7.81
N HIS A 110 -5.78 19.00 8.06
CA HIS A 110 -7.21 18.69 8.06
C HIS A 110 -7.95 19.19 9.31
N THR A 111 -7.25 19.40 10.42
CA THR A 111 -7.81 19.98 11.65
C THR A 111 -7.69 21.50 11.73
N ARG A 112 -6.91 22.15 10.86
CA ARG A 112 -6.65 23.62 10.90
C ARG A 112 -7.90 24.49 10.94
N ARG A 113 -8.99 24.05 10.30
CA ARG A 113 -10.29 24.78 10.25
C ARG A 113 -11.38 24.11 11.09
N VAL A 114 -11.02 23.10 11.87
CA VAL A 114 -11.94 22.38 12.76
C VAL A 114 -11.78 22.92 14.17
N LYS A 115 -12.88 23.31 14.81
CA LYS A 115 -12.86 23.70 16.22
C LYS A 115 -12.71 22.42 17.05
N LEU A 116 -11.53 22.18 17.59
CA LEU A 116 -11.25 21.06 18.47
C LEU A 116 -11.58 21.42 19.92
N SER A 117 -12.11 20.46 20.66
CA SER A 117 -12.28 20.57 22.11
C SER A 117 -10.94 20.36 22.83
N SER A 118 -10.86 20.78 24.10
CA SER A 118 -9.63 20.71 24.90
C SER A 118 -9.15 19.28 25.19
N ASP A 119 -10.01 18.29 25.02
CA ASP A 119 -9.71 16.86 25.15
C ASP A 119 -9.08 16.26 23.89
N VAL A 120 -8.86 17.04 22.83
CA VAL A 120 -8.26 16.57 21.58
C VAL A 120 -6.83 17.09 21.43
N ASN A 121 -5.88 16.17 21.48
CA ASN A 121 -4.48 16.43 21.14
C ASN A 121 -4.14 15.79 19.78
N VAL A 122 -3.67 16.60 18.83
CA VAL A 122 -3.41 16.15 17.44
C VAL A 122 -2.26 15.14 17.37
N GLN A 123 -1.27 15.25 18.25
CA GLN A 123 -0.17 14.30 18.37
C GLN A 123 -0.65 12.96 18.90
N GLU A 124 -1.57 12.95 19.87
CA GLU A 124 -2.20 11.72 20.36
C GLU A 124 -3.04 11.04 19.27
N LEU A 125 -3.76 11.82 18.45
CA LEU A 125 -4.46 11.28 17.28
C LEU A 125 -3.51 10.63 16.27
N ALA A 126 -2.35 11.25 16.02
CA ALA A 126 -1.35 10.69 15.11
C ALA A 126 -0.81 9.35 15.62
N GLU A 127 -0.53 9.24 16.92
CA GLU A 127 -0.07 8.00 17.54
C GLU A 127 -1.17 6.93 17.52
N ALA A 128 -2.43 7.31 17.79
CA ALA A 128 -3.57 6.38 17.71
C ALA A 128 -3.72 5.76 16.31
N ILE A 129 -3.57 6.54 15.24
CA ILE A 129 -3.61 6.02 13.86
C ILE A 129 -2.50 5.00 13.60
N ARG A 130 -1.32 5.19 14.17
CA ARG A 130 -0.20 4.23 14.05
C ARG A 130 -0.48 2.94 14.80
N VAL A 131 -1.01 3.03 16.02
CA VAL A 131 -1.42 1.85 16.80
C VAL A 131 -2.49 1.05 16.06
N LEU A 132 -3.52 1.72 15.52
CA LEU A 132 -4.57 1.09 14.73
C LEU A 132 -4.02 0.42 13.46
N SER A 133 -3.01 1.03 12.82
CA SER A 133 -2.30 0.40 11.70
C SER A 133 -1.62 -0.90 12.12
N ALA A 134 -0.88 -0.88 13.24
CA ALA A 134 -0.19 -2.05 13.76
C ALA A 134 -1.16 -3.17 14.18
N GLU A 135 -2.26 -2.84 14.85
CA GLU A 135 -3.30 -3.79 15.23
C GLU A 135 -3.93 -4.47 14.00
N LYS A 136 -4.23 -3.67 12.96
CA LYS A 136 -4.80 -4.20 11.72
C LYS A 136 -3.81 -5.10 10.98
N ALA A 137 -2.55 -4.70 10.92
CA ALA A 137 -1.46 -5.50 10.39
C ALA A 137 -1.36 -6.85 11.09
N LEU A 138 -1.34 -6.85 12.43
CA LEU A 138 -1.27 -8.08 13.23
C LEU A 138 -2.48 -8.98 13.00
N THR A 139 -3.68 -8.39 12.89
CA THR A 139 -4.92 -9.11 12.58
C THR A 139 -4.84 -9.80 11.21
N GLN A 140 -4.38 -9.10 10.18
CA GLN A 140 -4.19 -9.70 8.84
C GLN A 140 -3.16 -10.84 8.85
N LEU A 141 -2.08 -10.68 9.62
CA LEU A 141 -1.03 -11.69 9.72
C LEU A 141 -1.55 -12.94 10.43
N ASN A 142 -2.33 -12.77 11.50
CA ASN A 142 -3.00 -13.88 12.19
C ASN A 142 -3.95 -14.63 11.26
N ILE A 143 -4.77 -13.93 10.47
CA ILE A 143 -5.67 -14.57 9.49
C ILE A 143 -4.87 -15.41 8.50
N ARG A 144 -3.78 -14.88 7.94
CA ARG A 144 -2.90 -15.62 7.02
C ARG A 144 -2.26 -16.85 7.64
N VAL A 145 -1.84 -16.77 8.91
CA VAL A 145 -1.31 -17.92 9.65
C VAL A 145 -2.37 -19.00 9.80
N GLN A 146 -3.63 -18.63 10.08
CA GLN A 146 -4.72 -19.61 10.16
C GLN A 146 -5.04 -20.23 8.80
N GLU A 147 -5.08 -19.44 7.72
CA GLU A 147 -5.27 -19.94 6.36
C GLU A 147 -4.16 -20.92 5.94
N PHE A 148 -2.90 -20.59 6.24
CA PHE A 148 -1.77 -21.46 5.98
C PHE A 148 -1.89 -22.78 6.75
N LYS A 149 -2.22 -22.71 8.06
CA LYS A 149 -2.46 -23.90 8.87
C LYS A 149 -3.55 -24.79 8.29
N SER A 150 -4.66 -24.20 7.82
CA SER A 150 -5.74 -24.94 7.15
C SER A 150 -5.24 -25.65 5.90
N LYS A 151 -4.58 -24.93 4.98
CA LYS A 151 -4.07 -25.51 3.72
C LYS A 151 -3.09 -26.66 3.94
N VAL A 152 -2.20 -26.53 4.93
CA VAL A 152 -1.26 -27.61 5.27
C VAL A 152 -2.01 -28.79 5.88
N SER A 153 -2.99 -28.56 6.74
CA SER A 153 -3.84 -29.63 7.28
C SER A 153 -4.57 -30.40 6.17
N ASP A 154 -5.17 -29.70 5.21
CA ASP A 154 -5.87 -30.31 4.07
C ASP A 154 -4.92 -31.15 3.20
N ALA A 155 -3.69 -30.64 2.95
CA ALA A 155 -2.68 -31.36 2.20
C ALA A 155 -2.20 -32.64 2.91
N VAL A 156 -2.06 -32.57 4.25
CA VAL A 156 -1.71 -33.73 5.07
C VAL A 156 -2.84 -34.78 5.04
N GLU A 157 -4.10 -34.36 5.09
CA GLU A 157 -5.25 -35.28 4.97
C GLU A 157 -5.31 -35.96 3.59
N SER A 158 -5.06 -35.22 2.51
CA SER A 158 -4.98 -35.79 1.16
C SER A 158 -3.88 -36.85 1.07
N ALA A 159 -2.68 -36.55 1.59
CA ALA A 159 -1.55 -37.47 1.57
C ALA A 159 -1.83 -38.76 2.36
N LEU A 160 -2.46 -38.64 3.53
CA LEU A 160 -2.88 -39.79 4.34
C LEU A 160 -3.87 -40.68 3.57
N SER A 161 -4.87 -40.08 2.93
CA SER A 161 -5.86 -40.83 2.15
C SER A 161 -5.27 -41.53 0.92
N GLU A 162 -4.28 -40.91 0.25
CA GLU A 162 -3.60 -41.50 -0.90
C GLU A 162 -2.74 -42.71 -0.51
N ILE A 163 -2.05 -42.62 0.63
CA ILE A 163 -1.23 -43.69 1.19
C ILE A 163 -2.09 -44.90 1.59
N GLU A 164 -3.24 -44.67 2.25
CA GLU A 164 -4.16 -45.73 2.65
C GLU A 164 -4.82 -46.44 1.45
N GLY A 165 -4.94 -45.76 0.30
CA GLY A 165 -5.57 -46.27 -0.91
C GLY A 165 -4.68 -47.14 -1.81
N HIS A 166 -3.37 -47.20 -1.59
CA HIS A 166 -2.44 -47.96 -2.45
C HIS A 166 -2.13 -49.35 -1.89
N SER A 167 -2.57 -50.40 -2.60
CA SER A 167 -2.45 -51.81 -2.18
C SER A 167 -1.05 -52.43 -2.32
N ASP A 168 -0.13 -51.79 -3.05
CA ASP A 168 1.22 -52.30 -3.39
C ASP A 168 2.36 -51.74 -2.51
N VAL A 169 2.04 -50.99 -1.45
CA VAL A 169 3.04 -50.33 -0.59
C VAL A 169 3.29 -51.15 0.67
N ASN A 170 4.56 -51.21 1.12
CA ASN A 170 4.95 -51.88 2.36
C ASN A 170 4.17 -51.30 3.56
N ARG A 171 3.37 -52.13 4.23
CA ARG A 171 2.52 -51.73 5.36
C ARG A 171 3.28 -51.08 6.51
N ASP A 172 4.53 -51.48 6.76
CA ASP A 172 5.37 -50.88 7.81
C ASP A 172 5.85 -49.47 7.44
N GLU A 173 6.09 -49.20 6.16
CA GLU A 173 6.46 -47.87 5.68
C GLU A 173 5.25 -46.93 5.67
N VAL A 174 4.09 -47.44 5.26
CA VAL A 174 2.80 -46.74 5.35
C VAL A 174 2.50 -46.33 6.79
N ALA A 175 2.67 -47.24 7.76
CA ALA A 175 2.41 -46.94 9.17
C ALA A 175 3.32 -45.82 9.71
N LYS A 176 4.62 -45.85 9.38
CA LYS A 176 5.59 -44.81 9.79
C LYS A 176 5.28 -43.44 9.16
N LEU A 177 4.91 -43.42 7.88
CA LEU A 177 4.52 -42.20 7.17
C LEU A 177 3.23 -41.62 7.73
N THR A 178 2.22 -42.46 7.98
CA THR A 178 0.96 -42.07 8.60
C THR A 178 1.15 -41.52 10.01
N GLU A 179 2.02 -42.13 10.83
CA GLU A 179 2.37 -41.62 12.16
C GLU A 179 3.06 -40.24 12.10
N ALA A 180 4.03 -40.07 11.20
CA ALA A 180 4.71 -38.80 11.00
C ALA A 180 3.76 -37.68 10.52
N LEU A 181 2.87 -37.98 9.58
CA LEU A 181 1.86 -37.05 9.08
C LEU A 181 0.83 -36.69 10.15
N ASN A 182 0.40 -37.65 10.97
CA ASN A 182 -0.48 -37.39 12.13
C ASN A 182 0.21 -36.55 13.20
N HIS A 183 1.51 -36.68 13.41
CA HIS A 183 2.28 -35.82 14.30
C HIS A 183 2.33 -34.38 13.81
N VAL A 184 2.56 -34.17 12.51
CA VAL A 184 2.52 -32.84 11.87
C VAL A 184 1.11 -32.24 11.98
N LYS A 185 0.06 -33.04 11.72
CA LYS A 185 -1.34 -32.64 11.90
C LYS A 185 -1.64 -32.22 13.34
N ALA A 186 -1.13 -32.97 14.33
CA ALA A 186 -1.26 -32.65 15.75
C ALA A 186 -0.51 -31.37 16.14
N MET A 187 0.64 -31.07 15.53
CA MET A 187 1.33 -29.78 15.74
C MET A 187 0.57 -28.59 15.14
N LEU A 188 -0.18 -28.81 14.06
CA LEU A 188 -0.96 -27.77 13.38
C LEU A 188 -2.33 -27.52 14.04
N THR A 189 -2.96 -28.59 14.55
CA THR A 189 -4.32 -28.58 15.16
C THR A 189 -4.30 -28.54 16.69
N GLY A 190 -3.23 -29.04 17.30
CA GLY A 190 -2.97 -29.04 18.73
C GLY A 190 -2.51 -27.67 19.23
N GLY A 191 -3.07 -27.27 20.36
CA GLY A 191 -2.93 -25.95 20.95
C GLY A 191 -1.59 -25.64 21.60
N ASP A 192 -0.42 -26.03 21.06
CA ASP A 192 0.88 -25.50 21.56
C ASP A 192 1.38 -24.29 20.73
N PHE A 193 0.42 -23.60 20.10
CA PHE A 193 0.46 -22.14 19.98
C PHE A 193 -0.32 -21.46 21.12
N LYS A 194 -0.86 -22.19 22.10
CA LYS A 194 -1.54 -21.61 23.26
C LYS A 194 -0.62 -21.62 24.47
N GLY A 195 0.12 -20.53 24.58
CA GLY A 195 0.86 -20.20 25.77
C GLY A 195 1.91 -19.14 25.47
N ASN A 196 2.43 -18.54 26.53
CA ASN A 196 3.59 -17.69 26.46
C ASN A 196 4.78 -18.38 25.74
N SER A 197 4.83 -19.69 25.53
CA SER A 197 5.93 -20.43 24.86
C SER A 197 6.05 -20.19 23.34
N GLY A 198 4.95 -20.22 22.57
CA GLY A 198 5.01 -20.02 21.10
C GLY A 198 5.19 -18.56 20.70
N LEU A 199 4.52 -17.65 21.43
CA LEU A 199 4.70 -16.21 21.31
C LEU A 199 6.01 -15.74 21.96
N ARG A 200 6.52 -16.36 23.04
CA ARG A 200 7.90 -16.11 23.52
C ARG A 200 8.93 -16.79 22.63
N ALA A 201 8.67 -17.90 21.95
CA ALA A 201 9.61 -18.43 20.96
C ALA A 201 9.77 -17.43 19.81
N MET A 202 8.65 -16.91 19.30
CA MET A 202 8.67 -15.84 18.29
C MET A 202 9.25 -14.53 18.84
N ALA A 203 8.89 -14.10 20.05
CA ALA A 203 9.40 -12.88 20.67
C ALA A 203 10.85 -13.01 21.16
N ASN A 204 11.32 -14.20 21.54
CA ASN A 204 12.72 -14.48 21.85
C ASN A 204 13.54 -14.60 20.57
N ILE A 205 12.97 -15.08 19.46
CA ILE A 205 13.61 -15.00 18.14
C ILE A 205 13.70 -13.54 17.69
N VAL A 206 12.63 -12.75 17.83
CA VAL A 206 12.61 -11.32 17.51
C VAL A 206 13.53 -10.51 18.43
N LYS A 207 13.60 -10.84 19.72
CA LYS A 207 14.48 -10.20 20.71
C LYS A 207 15.93 -10.66 20.57
N ALA A 208 16.21 -11.93 20.29
CA ALA A 208 17.55 -12.40 19.97
C ALA A 208 18.05 -11.81 18.64
N LEU A 209 17.17 -11.60 17.65
CA LEU A 209 17.48 -10.86 16.44
C LEU A 209 17.77 -9.39 16.76
N ALA A 210 16.94 -8.72 17.58
CA ALA A 210 17.16 -7.33 18.00
C ALA A 210 18.47 -7.15 18.82
N ASP A 211 18.76 -8.03 19.77
CA ASP A 211 19.97 -8.02 20.60
C ASP A 211 21.23 -8.34 19.78
N VAL A 212 21.13 -9.18 18.74
CA VAL A 212 22.20 -9.40 17.75
C VAL A 212 22.43 -8.14 16.92
N PHE A 213 21.39 -7.39 16.56
CA PHE A 213 21.52 -6.14 15.80
C PHE A 213 21.96 -4.93 16.62
N GLU A 214 21.67 -4.89 17.92
CA GLU A 214 22.18 -3.85 18.85
C GLU A 214 23.66 -4.09 19.22
N ASN A 215 24.08 -5.36 19.38
CA ASN A 215 25.47 -5.71 19.68
C ASN A 215 26.37 -5.80 18.44
N ALA A 216 25.80 -5.94 17.23
CA ALA A 216 26.53 -5.89 15.95
C ALA A 216 26.83 -4.48 15.45
N GLY A 217 26.92 -3.49 16.36
CA GLY A 217 27.62 -2.22 16.14
C GLY A 217 29.14 -2.38 15.95
N GLY A 218 29.57 -3.48 15.33
CA GLY A 218 30.94 -3.85 15.07
C GLY A 218 31.02 -4.62 13.76
N SER A 219 31.43 -3.90 12.72
CA SER A 219 32.18 -4.41 11.57
C SER A 219 31.46 -5.41 10.64
N GLN A 220 31.06 -4.87 9.48
CA GLN A 220 30.94 -5.56 8.19
C GLN A 220 30.22 -6.92 8.17
N SER A 221 28.89 -6.91 8.03
CA SER A 221 28.20 -7.95 7.28
C SER A 221 26.98 -7.36 6.56
N GLN A 222 26.97 -7.51 5.23
CA GLN A 222 25.88 -7.14 4.35
C GLN A 222 24.75 -8.17 4.50
N GLY A 223 23.52 -7.70 4.75
CA GLY A 223 22.29 -8.48 4.57
C GLY A 223 21.50 -8.80 5.85
N ASN A 224 20.26 -8.32 5.90
CA ASN A 224 19.09 -8.91 6.60
C ASN A 224 18.68 -8.51 8.03
N GLY A 225 19.32 -7.54 8.69
CA GLY A 225 18.68 -6.86 9.85
C GLY A 225 17.82 -5.66 9.46
N LEU A 226 18.35 -4.86 8.53
CA LEU A 226 17.71 -3.66 8.02
C LEU A 226 16.49 -3.98 7.16
N GLU A 227 16.42 -5.16 6.51
CA GLU A 227 15.22 -5.59 5.78
C GLU A 227 14.06 -5.93 6.74
N SER A 228 14.32 -6.62 7.84
CA SER A 228 13.28 -6.95 8.84
C SER A 228 12.76 -5.70 9.58
N LEU A 229 13.64 -4.74 9.91
CA LEU A 229 13.24 -3.44 10.48
C LEU A 229 12.45 -2.58 9.46
N ARG A 230 12.77 -2.69 8.17
CA ARG A 230 12.00 -2.02 7.10
C ARG A 230 10.65 -2.66 6.90
N GLU A 231 10.54 -3.99 6.93
CA GLU A 231 9.23 -4.67 6.93
C GLU A 231 8.38 -4.20 8.11
N PHE A 232 8.95 -4.08 9.32
CA PHE A 232 8.25 -3.56 10.48
C PHE A 232 7.74 -2.11 10.30
N LYS A 233 8.52 -1.26 9.63
CA LYS A 233 8.13 0.12 9.28
C LYS A 233 6.94 0.17 8.31
N LEU A 234 6.74 -0.84 7.47
CA LEU A 234 5.58 -0.91 6.57
C LEU A 234 4.28 -1.12 7.36
N TYR A 235 4.30 -1.98 8.38
CA TYR A 235 3.08 -2.32 9.14
C TYR A 235 2.44 -1.16 9.94
N VAL A 236 3.15 -0.04 10.12
CA VAL A 236 2.66 1.14 10.86
C VAL A 236 2.11 2.26 9.96
N SER A 237 2.06 2.05 8.64
CA SER A 237 1.64 3.06 7.65
C SER A 237 0.49 2.57 6.75
N LEU A 238 -0.47 1.82 7.30
CA LEU A 238 -1.60 1.29 6.52
C LEU A 238 -2.64 2.35 6.13
N TYR A 239 -2.69 3.49 6.83
CA TYR A 239 -3.57 4.60 6.49
C TYR A 239 -2.91 5.50 5.43
N THR A 240 -3.66 5.81 4.38
CA THR A 240 -3.30 6.83 3.39
C THR A 240 -3.63 8.23 3.90
N GLY A 241 -3.14 9.27 3.22
CA GLY A 241 -3.57 10.64 3.49
C GLY A 241 -5.10 10.83 3.35
N ALA A 242 -5.73 10.11 2.42
CA ALA A 242 -7.18 10.13 2.24
C ALA A 242 -7.92 9.49 3.43
N ASP A 243 -7.40 8.38 3.96
CA ASP A 243 -8.00 7.74 5.14
C ASP A 243 -7.90 8.65 6.37
N ILE A 244 -6.75 9.30 6.58
CA ILE A 244 -6.55 10.26 7.68
C ILE A 244 -7.51 11.45 7.54
N ALA A 245 -7.66 11.98 6.33
CA ALA A 245 -8.63 13.03 6.04
C ALA A 245 -10.07 12.57 6.31
N ALA A 246 -10.40 11.32 5.97
CA ALA A 246 -11.70 10.73 6.20
C ALA A 246 -12.01 10.59 7.70
N ILE A 247 -11.03 10.23 8.53
CA ILE A 247 -11.18 10.19 10.00
C ILE A 247 -11.60 11.58 10.53
N VAL A 248 -10.88 12.63 10.14
CA VAL A 248 -11.19 14.00 10.57
C VAL A 248 -12.58 14.42 10.07
N ARG A 249 -12.92 14.07 8.83
CA ARG A 249 -14.23 14.35 8.23
C ARG A 249 -15.35 13.64 9.00
N GLU A 250 -15.22 12.35 9.30
CA GLU A 250 -16.22 11.58 10.04
C GLU A 250 -16.43 12.12 11.45
N ALA A 251 -15.35 12.43 12.17
CA ALA A 251 -15.42 13.04 13.49
C ALA A 251 -16.13 14.41 13.45
N SER A 252 -15.81 15.23 12.44
CA SER A 252 -16.45 16.54 12.23
C SER A 252 -17.93 16.42 11.88
N MET A 253 -18.28 15.50 10.98
CA MET A 253 -19.67 15.25 10.58
C MET A 253 -20.50 14.68 11.72
N MET A 254 -19.90 13.91 12.63
CA MET A 254 -20.58 13.46 13.84
C MET A 254 -20.91 14.63 14.76
N ALA A 255 -19.93 15.49 15.05
CA ALA A 255 -20.15 16.68 15.87
C ALA A 255 -21.24 17.60 15.29
N LEU A 256 -21.22 17.82 13.97
CA LEU A 256 -22.24 18.61 13.27
C LEU A 256 -23.63 17.98 13.35
N ARG A 257 -23.75 16.66 13.15
CA ARG A 257 -25.04 15.95 13.26
C ARG A 257 -25.64 16.10 14.67
N GLU A 258 -24.82 15.99 15.71
CA GLU A 258 -25.28 16.17 17.08
C GLU A 258 -25.69 17.61 17.40
N ALA A 259 -24.99 18.59 16.82
CA ALA A 259 -25.33 20.00 16.98
C ALA A 259 -26.67 20.37 16.36
N VAL A 260 -26.98 19.83 15.18
CA VAL A 260 -28.28 20.01 14.52
C VAL A 260 -29.41 19.45 15.38
N THR A 261 -29.23 18.27 15.95
CA THR A 261 -30.22 17.63 16.84
C THR A 261 -30.40 18.39 18.16
N SER A 262 -29.34 19.04 18.66
CA SER A 262 -29.34 19.76 19.95
C SER A 262 -29.55 21.27 19.84
N THR A 263 -29.90 21.79 18.64
CA THR A 263 -30.13 23.23 18.37
C THR A 263 -28.94 24.12 18.73
N LYS A 264 -27.71 23.57 18.74
CA LYS A 264 -26.49 24.35 18.96
C LYS A 264 -26.16 25.18 17.72
N MET A 265 -25.69 26.41 17.94
CA MET A 265 -25.15 27.23 16.85
C MET A 265 -23.93 26.53 16.23
N PRO A 266 -23.74 26.59 14.90
CA PRO A 266 -22.57 26.02 14.23
C PRO A 266 -21.22 26.50 14.79
N SER A 267 -21.17 27.73 15.32
CA SER A 267 -19.98 28.32 15.96
C SER A 267 -19.56 27.63 17.27
N ASP A 268 -20.48 26.93 17.92
CA ASP A 268 -20.27 26.31 19.23
C ASP A 268 -19.97 24.81 19.12
N VAL A 269 -19.97 24.28 17.90
CA VAL A 269 -19.68 22.89 17.62
C VAL A 269 -18.18 22.66 17.72
N ALA A 270 -17.77 21.93 18.76
CA ALA A 270 -16.41 21.46 18.92
C ALA A 270 -16.35 19.94 18.69
N VAL A 271 -15.32 19.49 17.97
CA VAL A 271 -15.04 18.07 17.79
C VAL A 271 -14.26 17.58 19.01
N THR A 272 -14.82 16.61 19.73
CA THR A 272 -14.23 15.99 20.93
C THR A 272 -13.53 14.68 20.60
N MET A 273 -12.78 14.15 21.57
CA MET A 273 -12.06 12.88 21.41
C MET A 273 -13.02 11.70 21.20
N ARG A 274 -14.24 11.76 21.77
CA ARG A 274 -15.29 10.77 21.52
C ARG A 274 -15.63 10.66 20.03
N HIS A 275 -15.71 11.78 19.31
CA HIS A 275 -16.01 11.74 17.87
C HIS A 275 -14.89 11.04 17.09
N PHE A 276 -13.62 11.28 17.47
CA PHE A 276 -12.48 10.59 16.86
C PHE A 276 -12.46 9.10 17.18
N GLN A 277 -12.77 8.70 18.42
CA GLN A 277 -12.89 7.28 18.79
C GLN A 277 -13.91 6.54 17.92
N VAL A 278 -15.06 7.15 17.65
CA VAL A 278 -16.05 6.54 16.74
C VAL A 278 -15.58 6.58 15.29
N ALA A 279 -14.90 7.65 14.86
CA ALA A 279 -14.33 7.73 13.51
C ALA A 279 -13.29 6.62 13.25
N PHE A 280 -12.42 6.33 14.23
CA PHE A 280 -11.44 5.24 14.15
C PHE A 280 -12.07 3.85 13.99
N GLN A 281 -13.26 3.63 14.54
CA GLN A 281 -13.97 2.36 14.35
C GLN A 281 -14.58 2.23 12.95
N ARG A 282 -14.97 3.35 12.34
CA ARG A 282 -15.66 3.39 11.04
C ARG A 282 -14.72 3.48 9.85
N VAL A 283 -13.63 4.22 9.97
CA VAL A 283 -12.66 4.40 8.90
C VAL A 283 -11.57 3.35 9.05
N GLN A 284 -11.57 2.37 8.15
CA GLN A 284 -10.56 1.34 8.08
C GLN A 284 -9.41 1.79 7.15
N PRO A 285 -8.18 1.29 7.35
CA PRO A 285 -7.07 1.62 6.45
C PRO A 285 -7.33 1.06 5.04
N SER A 286 -6.99 1.85 4.03
CA SER A 286 -7.13 1.45 2.62
C SER A 286 -5.94 0.63 2.11
N LEU A 287 -4.76 0.73 2.74
CA LEU A 287 -3.61 -0.09 2.35
C LEU A 287 -3.61 -1.43 3.09
N SER A 288 -3.19 -2.46 2.35
CA SER A 288 -2.83 -3.75 2.93
C SER A 288 -1.32 -3.90 2.99
N VAL A 289 -0.86 -4.86 3.79
CA VAL A 289 0.57 -5.23 3.87
C VAL A 289 1.13 -5.61 2.49
N GLU A 290 0.30 -6.25 1.66
CA GLU A 290 0.69 -6.67 0.31
C GLU A 290 0.83 -5.47 -0.63
N VAL A 291 -0.08 -4.50 -0.54
CA VAL A 291 0.04 -3.25 -1.30
C VAL A 291 1.30 -2.50 -0.89
N LEU A 292 1.63 -2.46 0.39
CA LEU A 292 2.86 -1.84 0.88
C LEU A 292 4.14 -2.50 0.37
N ARG A 293 4.13 -3.82 0.17
CA ARG A 293 5.24 -4.51 -0.52
C ARG A 293 5.40 -4.05 -1.96
N LYS A 294 4.30 -3.88 -2.69
CA LYS A 294 4.32 -3.31 -4.05
C LYS A 294 4.90 -1.89 -4.06
N TYR A 295 4.55 -1.06 -3.07
CA TYR A 295 5.15 0.27 -2.92
C TYR A 295 6.66 0.21 -2.67
N ASP A 296 7.15 -0.72 -1.86
CA ASP A 296 8.58 -0.90 -1.64
C ASP A 296 9.30 -1.41 -2.90
N GLU A 297 8.73 -2.39 -3.60
CA GLU A 297 9.25 -2.86 -4.90
C GLU A 297 9.30 -1.73 -5.93
N MET A 298 8.23 -0.93 -6.02
CA MET A 298 8.15 0.24 -6.88
C MET A 298 9.21 1.28 -6.49
N SER A 299 9.39 1.56 -5.21
CA SER A 299 10.46 2.45 -4.72
C SER A 299 11.85 1.96 -5.15
N ARG A 300 12.12 0.65 -5.07
CA ARG A 300 13.39 0.06 -5.54
C ARG A 300 13.54 0.18 -7.05
N MET A 301 12.50 -0.13 -7.81
CA MET A 301 12.48 0.00 -9.27
C MET A 301 12.78 1.44 -9.69
N LEU A 302 12.03 2.40 -9.14
CA LEU A 302 12.19 3.82 -9.43
C LEU A 302 13.55 4.33 -8.94
N SER A 303 14.07 3.86 -7.81
CA SER A 303 15.41 4.22 -7.34
C SER A 303 16.50 3.79 -8.32
N ARG A 304 16.34 2.65 -9.01
CA ARG A 304 17.28 2.24 -10.08
C ARG A 304 17.15 3.12 -11.31
N VAL A 305 15.93 3.46 -11.70
CA VAL A 305 15.67 4.37 -12.82
C VAL A 305 16.27 5.75 -12.54
N ILE A 306 16.03 6.31 -11.34
CA ILE A 306 16.54 7.62 -10.92
C ILE A 306 18.08 7.62 -10.81
N ARG A 307 18.72 6.52 -10.42
CA ARG A 307 20.19 6.41 -10.33
C ARG A 307 20.89 6.11 -11.66
N GLY A 308 20.14 5.62 -12.66
CA GLY A 308 20.65 5.35 -14.01
C GLY A 308 20.47 6.53 -14.99
N LEU A 309 19.78 7.58 -14.56
CA LEU A 309 19.63 8.87 -15.24
C LEU A 309 20.66 9.88 -14.71
#